data_AF-A0A3N5M001-F1
#
_entry.id   AF-A0A3N5M001-F1
#
_cell.length_a   1.000
_cell.length_b   1.000
_cell.length_c   1.000
_cell.angle_alpha   90.00
_cell.angle_beta   90.00
_cell.angle_gamma   90.00
#
_symmetry.space_group_name_H-M   'P 1'
#
loop_
_entity.id
_entity.type
_entity.pdbx_description
1 polymer ?
#
loop_
_entity_poly.entity_id
_entity_poly.type
_entity_poly.pdbx_seq_one_letter_code
_entity_poly.pdbx_strand_id
1 'polypeptide(L)'
;MRSTSPRRTAPGQTLTPSPSTTSPMTVASGCTNTCAPKTGTLSWNAWIDIGRQYTGTEGDMEFVHVATRTKDLDKAIAFYEALGMSCSRKSELTKNKATLAFMEPPEGNFAIELVYNWGKDTPYDGGERFGHFAFDVEDIDTTY
;
A
#
# COMPACT_ATOMS: atom_id res chain seq x y z
N MET A 1 -26.86 45.53 4.78
CA MET A 1 -25.56 46.07 5.23
C MET A 1 -25.67 46.40 6.71
N ARG A 2 -25.01 45.63 7.59
CA ARG A 2 -24.99 45.96 9.03
C ARG A 2 -23.57 45.80 9.57
N SER A 3 -23.05 46.97 9.93
CA SER A 3 -21.81 47.34 10.57
C SER A 3 -21.20 46.32 11.54
N THR A 4 -19.90 46.08 11.36
CA THR A 4 -18.98 45.58 12.38
C THR A 4 -18.86 46.59 13.52
N SER A 5 -18.72 46.10 14.76
CA SER A 5 -18.40 46.91 15.95
C SER A 5 -17.07 46.41 16.54
N PRO A 6 -16.17 47.31 16.99
CA PRO A 6 -14.79 46.94 17.32
C PRO A 6 -14.62 46.38 18.73
N ARG A 7 -13.62 45.50 18.84
CA ARG A 7 -13.20 44.75 20.04
C ARG A 7 -12.70 45.70 21.14
N ARG A 8 -13.31 45.61 22.33
CA ARG A 8 -12.91 46.31 23.56
C ARG A 8 -11.77 45.54 24.24
N THR A 9 -10.61 46.16 24.43
CA THR A 9 -9.50 45.64 25.24
C THR A 9 -9.71 45.99 26.71
N ALA A 10 -9.47 45.02 27.60
CA ALA A 10 -9.38 45.22 29.05
C ALA A 10 -7.91 45.09 29.49
N PRO A 11 -7.41 45.93 30.41
CA PRO A 11 -6.01 45.92 30.82
C PRO A 11 -5.77 45.03 32.06
N GLY A 12 -4.56 44.46 32.12
CA GLY A 12 -3.89 44.09 33.38
C GLY A 12 -4.25 42.74 33.97
N GLN A 13 -3.58 41.68 33.52
CA GLN A 13 -3.20 40.56 34.40
C GLN A 13 -1.77 40.14 34.08
N THR A 14 -0.89 40.33 35.06
CA THR A 14 0.49 39.84 35.04
C THR A 14 0.44 38.32 35.18
N LEU A 15 0.74 37.60 34.10
CA LEU A 15 0.88 36.14 34.15
C LEU A 15 2.34 35.80 34.52
N THR A 16 2.51 35.19 35.69
CA THR A 16 3.78 34.55 36.08
C THR A 16 4.01 33.29 35.24
N PRO A 17 5.25 32.97 34.81
CA PRO A 17 5.51 31.77 34.02
C PRO A 17 5.32 30.50 34.87
N SER A 18 4.51 29.58 34.35
CA SER A 18 4.34 28.22 34.88
C SER A 18 5.59 27.38 34.57
N PRO A 19 6.10 26.55 35.52
CA PRO A 19 7.27 25.73 35.25
C PRO A 19 6.98 24.66 34.20
N SER A 20 7.82 24.61 33.18
CA SER A 20 7.81 23.62 32.11
C SER A 20 8.24 22.25 32.64
N THR A 21 7.29 21.32 32.77
CA THR A 21 7.60 19.90 32.99
C THR A 21 7.95 19.26 31.67
N THR A 22 9.23 19.23 31.33
CA THR A 22 9.75 18.40 30.23
C THR A 22 9.80 16.95 30.71
N SER A 23 8.76 16.18 30.42
CA SER A 23 8.83 14.72 30.53
C SER A 23 9.59 14.19 29.31
N PRO A 24 10.64 13.36 29.47
CA PRO A 24 11.27 12.70 28.35
C PRO A 24 10.27 11.73 27.72
N MET A 25 10.11 11.79 26.39
CA MET A 25 9.43 10.74 25.63
C MET A 25 10.23 9.45 25.78
N THR A 26 9.77 8.55 26.65
CA THR A 26 10.22 7.17 26.67
C THR A 26 9.82 6.54 25.34
N VAL A 27 10.81 6.16 24.55
CA VAL A 27 10.63 5.31 23.37
C VAL A 27 10.00 4.01 23.86
N ALA A 28 8.77 3.71 23.45
CA ALA A 28 8.12 2.43 23.76
C ALA A 28 8.87 1.32 23.01
N SER A 29 9.89 0.77 23.66
CA SER A 29 10.48 -0.51 23.34
C SER A 29 9.42 -1.60 23.56
N GLY A 30 8.83 -2.12 22.48
CA GLY A 30 7.84 -3.18 22.62
C GLY A 30 7.10 -3.57 21.34
N CYS A 31 7.81 -3.98 20.29
CA CYS A 31 7.24 -4.92 19.31
C CYS A 31 7.95 -6.26 19.46
N THR A 32 7.68 -6.96 20.56
CA THR A 32 8.20 -8.31 20.79
C THR A 32 7.21 -9.34 20.26
N ASN A 33 6.97 -9.33 18.95
CA ASN A 33 6.32 -10.47 18.30
C ASN A 33 7.43 -11.36 17.73
N THR A 34 7.98 -12.24 18.57
CA THR A 34 8.70 -13.42 18.08
C THR A 34 7.69 -14.31 17.38
N CYS A 35 7.57 -14.17 16.06
CA CYS A 35 6.84 -15.12 15.23
C CYS A 35 7.71 -16.37 15.13
N ALA A 36 7.38 -17.42 15.91
CA ALA A 36 8.06 -18.70 15.77
C ALA A 36 7.81 -19.25 14.35
N PRO A 37 8.83 -19.75 13.63
CA PRO A 37 8.64 -20.32 12.32
C PRO A 37 7.77 -21.57 12.47
N LYS A 38 6.56 -21.52 11.90
CA LYS A 38 5.73 -22.71 11.76
C LYS A 38 6.26 -23.50 10.58
N THR A 39 7.02 -24.56 10.86
CA THR A 39 7.36 -25.58 9.87
C THR A 39 6.10 -26.34 9.52
N GLY A 40 5.57 -26.09 8.33
CA GLY A 40 4.40 -26.78 7.81
C GLY A 40 4.29 -26.57 6.31
N THR A 41 3.98 -27.64 5.59
CA THR A 41 3.58 -27.54 4.18
C THR A 41 2.26 -26.78 4.14
N LEU A 42 2.36 -25.50 3.85
CA LEU A 42 1.24 -24.63 3.58
C LEU A 42 0.60 -25.09 2.26
N SER A 43 -0.34 -26.04 2.34
CA SER A 43 -1.35 -26.25 1.29
C SER A 43 -2.35 -25.10 1.36
N TRP A 44 -2.08 -24.04 0.61
CA TRP A 44 -2.94 -22.85 0.58
C TRP A 44 -3.57 -22.69 -0.79
N ASN A 45 -4.84 -22.30 -0.73
CA ASN A 45 -5.73 -22.03 -1.85
C ASN A 45 -5.04 -21.20 -2.94
N ALA A 46 -5.52 -21.33 -4.18
CA ALA A 46 -5.05 -20.75 -5.45
C ALA A 46 -4.73 -19.23 -5.52
N TRP A 47 -4.70 -18.55 -4.36
CA TRP A 47 -4.30 -17.18 -4.12
C TRP A 47 -2.83 -17.03 -3.71
N ILE A 48 -2.12 -18.12 -3.40
CA ILE A 48 -0.65 -18.09 -3.24
C ILE A 48 -0.02 -18.43 -4.60
N ASP A 49 0.32 -17.35 -5.32
CA ASP A 49 1.37 -17.24 -6.33
C ASP A 49 1.55 -18.45 -7.28
N ILE A 50 0.89 -18.41 -8.43
CA ILE A 50 0.95 -19.46 -9.47
C ILE A 50 2.30 -19.39 -10.22
N GLY A 51 3.39 -19.85 -9.60
CA GLY A 51 4.61 -20.25 -10.34
C GLY A 51 5.94 -19.57 -10.01
N ARG A 52 6.08 -18.83 -8.90
CA ARG A 52 7.42 -18.40 -8.44
C ARG A 52 8.09 -19.54 -7.68
N GLN A 53 9.28 -19.97 -8.11
CA GLN A 53 10.10 -20.91 -7.35
C GLN A 53 10.74 -20.14 -6.19
N TYR A 54 10.42 -20.52 -4.94
CA TYR A 54 11.02 -19.93 -3.75
C TYR A 54 12.42 -20.52 -3.54
N THR A 55 13.47 -19.68 -3.56
CA THR A 55 14.87 -20.08 -3.32
C THR A 55 15.37 -19.71 -1.92
N GLY A 56 14.49 -19.28 -1.01
CA GLY A 56 14.86 -18.82 0.33
C GLY A 56 15.29 -19.94 1.28
N THR A 57 16.22 -19.64 2.18
CA THR A 57 16.56 -20.51 3.31
C THR A 57 15.51 -20.37 4.42
N GLU A 58 15.35 -21.39 5.28
CA GLU A 58 14.36 -21.35 6.38
C GLU A 58 14.55 -20.10 7.25
N GLY A 59 13.60 -19.17 7.20
CA GLY A 59 13.62 -17.93 7.97
C GLY A 59 13.55 -16.65 7.15
N ASP A 60 13.76 -16.71 5.84
CA ASP A 60 13.74 -15.52 4.98
C ASP A 60 12.31 -15.19 4.52
N MET A 61 11.78 -14.06 4.99
CA MET A 61 10.49 -13.50 4.54
C MET A 61 10.75 -12.49 3.42
N GLU A 62 10.15 -12.70 2.25
CA GLU A 62 10.20 -11.79 1.10
C GLU A 62 8.82 -11.19 0.84
N PHE A 63 8.76 -9.88 0.61
CA PHE A 63 7.54 -9.20 0.21
C PHE A 63 7.37 -9.28 -1.31
N VAL A 64 6.53 -10.22 -1.77
CA VAL A 64 6.45 -10.55 -3.19
C VAL A 64 5.46 -9.69 -3.98
N HIS A 65 4.28 -9.38 -3.43
CA HIS A 65 3.28 -8.58 -4.14
C HIS A 65 2.21 -7.94 -3.25
N VAL A 66 1.51 -6.95 -3.81
CA VAL A 66 0.25 -6.40 -3.27
C VAL A 66 -0.86 -6.59 -4.28
N ALA A 67 -1.99 -7.14 -3.82
CA ALA A 67 -3.17 -7.33 -4.65
C ALA A 67 -4.12 -6.13 -4.60
N THR A 68 -4.49 -5.62 -5.78
CA THR A 68 -5.54 -4.61 -5.95
C THR A 68 -6.57 -5.08 -6.95
N ARG A 69 -7.79 -4.55 -6.86
CA ARG A 69 -8.89 -4.92 -7.77
C ARG A 69 -9.11 -3.81 -8.78
N THR A 70 -9.28 -4.19 -10.04
CA THR A 70 -9.61 -3.28 -11.13
C THR A 70 -10.92 -3.68 -11.81
N LYS A 71 -11.61 -2.70 -12.38
CA LYS A 71 -12.78 -2.90 -13.23
C LYS A 71 -12.42 -3.09 -14.71
N ASP A 72 -11.21 -2.68 -15.09
CA ASP A 72 -10.72 -2.69 -16.47
C ASP A 72 -9.25 -3.09 -16.43
N LEU A 73 -8.99 -4.34 -16.83
CA LEU A 73 -7.66 -4.93 -16.71
C LEU A 73 -6.68 -4.30 -17.70
N ASP A 74 -7.12 -4.08 -18.94
CA ASP A 74 -6.25 -3.59 -20.00
C ASP A 74 -5.86 -2.12 -19.77
N LYS A 75 -6.80 -1.29 -19.28
CA LYS A 75 -6.46 0.08 -18.85
C LYS A 75 -5.52 0.11 -17.66
N ALA A 76 -5.69 -0.81 -16.71
CA ALA A 76 -4.80 -0.89 -15.56
C ALA A 76 -3.39 -1.32 -15.98
N ILE A 77 -3.26 -2.33 -16.84
CA ILE A 77 -1.97 -2.76 -17.40
C ILE A 77 -1.31 -1.59 -18.14
N ALA A 78 -2.01 -0.95 -19.06
CA ALA A 78 -1.46 0.17 -19.83
C ALA A 78 -1.00 1.35 -18.93
N PHE A 79 -1.71 1.59 -17.82
CA PHE A 79 -1.30 2.59 -16.84
C PHE A 79 0.04 2.23 -16.19
N TYR A 80 0.22 0.99 -15.71
CA TYR A 80 1.48 0.58 -15.08
C TYR A 80 2.62 0.42 -16.10
N GLU A 81 2.33 0.05 -17.35
CA GLU A 81 3.31 0.06 -18.44
C GLU A 81 3.81 1.48 -18.75
N ALA A 82 2.93 2.49 -18.70
CA ALA A 82 3.33 3.88 -18.79
C ALA A 82 4.20 4.34 -17.61
N LEU A 83 4.17 3.62 -16.48
CA LEU A 83 5.08 3.81 -15.34
C LEU A 83 6.42 3.06 -15.49
N GLY A 84 6.66 2.38 -16.61
CA GLY A 84 7.87 1.60 -16.86
C GLY A 84 7.84 0.18 -16.29
N MET A 85 6.69 -0.28 -15.79
CA MET A 85 6.51 -1.67 -15.36
C MET A 85 6.18 -2.58 -16.55
N SER A 86 6.25 -3.89 -16.35
CA SER A 86 5.85 -4.88 -17.36
C SER A 86 4.97 -5.97 -16.76
N CYS A 87 4.04 -6.51 -17.57
CA CYS A 87 3.21 -7.63 -17.16
C CYS A 87 4.04 -8.93 -17.21
N SER A 88 4.54 -9.39 -16.06
CA SER A 88 5.37 -10.61 -15.98
C SER A 88 4.55 -11.88 -16.18
N ARG A 89 3.31 -11.90 -15.68
CA ARG A 89 2.41 -13.05 -15.73
C ARG A 89 0.96 -12.62 -15.81
N LYS A 90 0.18 -13.28 -16.68
CA LYS A 90 -1.28 -13.17 -16.75
C LYS A 90 -1.89 -14.56 -16.62
N SER A 91 -2.92 -14.71 -15.80
CA SER A 91 -3.54 -16.02 -15.53
C SER A 91 -5.04 -15.91 -15.36
N GLU A 92 -5.76 -16.88 -15.89
CA GLU A 92 -7.22 -16.95 -15.77
C GLU A 92 -7.62 -18.01 -14.74
N LEU A 93 -8.43 -17.59 -13.77
CA LEU A 93 -9.02 -18.45 -12.76
C LEU A 93 -10.47 -18.72 -13.14
N THR A 94 -10.69 -19.62 -14.10
CA THR A 94 -12.04 -19.90 -14.64
C THR A 94 -13.05 -20.30 -13.57
N LYS A 95 -12.63 -21.06 -12.54
CA LYS A 95 -13.48 -21.45 -11.40
C LYS A 95 -13.95 -20.24 -10.57
N ASN A 96 -13.08 -19.24 -10.43
CA ASN A 96 -13.35 -18.05 -9.63
C ASN A 96 -13.86 -16.87 -10.47
N LYS A 97 -13.97 -17.05 -11.80
CA LYS A 97 -14.35 -16.01 -12.77
C LYS A 97 -13.50 -14.74 -12.59
N ALA A 98 -12.18 -14.91 -12.57
CA ALA A 98 -11.24 -13.81 -12.43
C ALA A 98 -10.04 -13.97 -13.35
N THR A 99 -9.46 -12.83 -13.77
CA THR A 99 -8.16 -12.76 -14.43
C THR A 99 -7.20 -12.01 -13.53
N LEU A 100 -6.00 -12.55 -13.37
CA LEU A 100 -4.90 -11.95 -12.62
C LEU A 100 -3.83 -11.47 -13.60
N ALA A 101 -3.26 -10.30 -13.36
CA ALA A 101 -2.05 -9.83 -14.03
C ALA A 101 -1.06 -9.31 -13.00
N PHE A 102 0.21 -9.70 -13.12
CA PHE A 102 1.28 -9.29 -12.22
C PHE A 102 2.13 -8.24 -12.94
N MET A 103 2.11 -7.01 -12.43
CA MET A 103 2.94 -5.92 -12.94
C MET A 103 4.22 -5.84 -12.10
N GLU A 104 5.37 -6.00 -12.73
CA GLU A 104 6.68 -5.97 -12.08
C GLU A 104 7.54 -4.81 -12.62
N PRO A 105 8.35 -4.16 -11.76
CA PRO A 105 9.35 -3.23 -12.20
C PRO A 105 10.52 -3.99 -12.88
N PRO A 106 11.44 -3.30 -13.58
CA PRO A 106 12.58 -3.93 -14.26
C PRO A 106 13.43 -4.85 -13.37
N GLU A 107 13.49 -4.56 -12.07
CA GLU A 107 14.26 -5.32 -11.08
C GLU A 107 13.60 -6.65 -10.69
N GLY A 108 12.28 -6.83 -10.92
CA GLY A 108 11.55 -8.06 -10.61
C GLY A 108 11.47 -8.42 -9.11
N ASN A 109 11.64 -7.41 -8.24
CA ASN A 109 11.73 -7.58 -6.78
C ASN A 109 10.38 -7.55 -6.05
N PHE A 110 9.34 -6.95 -6.62
CA PHE A 110 7.97 -7.00 -6.12
C PHE A 110 6.97 -6.88 -7.28
N ALA A 111 5.71 -7.28 -7.07
CA ALA A 111 4.66 -7.11 -8.07
C ALA A 111 3.41 -6.40 -7.53
N ILE A 112 2.71 -5.71 -8.44
CA ILE A 112 1.32 -5.30 -8.23
C ILE A 112 0.44 -6.35 -8.91
N GLU A 113 -0.29 -7.12 -8.11
CA GLU A 113 -1.27 -8.09 -8.62
C GLU A 113 -2.59 -7.37 -8.90
N LEU A 114 -2.94 -7.29 -10.18
CA LEU A 114 -4.20 -6.77 -10.67
C LEU A 114 -5.22 -7.89 -10.77
N VAL A 115 -6.27 -7.79 -9.96
CA VAL A 115 -7.38 -8.75 -9.92
C VAL A 115 -8.57 -8.15 -10.67
N TYR A 116 -8.92 -8.75 -11.80
CA TYR A 116 -10.12 -8.44 -12.57
C TYR A 116 -11.17 -9.53 -12.38
N ASN A 117 -12.28 -9.20 -11.70
CA ASN A 117 -13.42 -10.10 -11.54
C ASN A 117 -14.38 -9.94 -12.72
N TRP A 118 -14.71 -11.04 -13.40
CA TRP A 118 -15.50 -11.01 -14.63
C TRP A 118 -16.94 -10.56 -14.36
N GLY A 119 -17.42 -9.59 -15.14
CA GLY A 119 -18.78 -9.04 -15.02
C GLY A 119 -19.00 -8.16 -13.79
N LYS A 120 -17.93 -7.75 -13.09
CA LYS A 120 -18.00 -6.79 -11.98
C LYS A 120 -17.87 -5.37 -12.54
N ASP A 121 -18.98 -4.84 -13.05
CA ASP A 121 -19.02 -3.48 -13.63
C ASP A 121 -19.20 -2.37 -12.59
N THR A 122 -19.57 -2.75 -11.37
CA THR A 122 -19.75 -1.82 -10.24
C THR A 122 -18.41 -1.52 -9.57
N PRO A 123 -18.13 -0.25 -9.22
CA PRO A 123 -16.93 0.11 -8.44
C PRO A 123 -16.81 -0.70 -7.15
N TYR A 124 -15.56 -0.95 -6.73
CA TYR A 124 -15.29 -1.56 -5.43
C TYR A 124 -15.40 -0.51 -4.33
N ASP A 125 -16.09 -0.85 -3.25
CA ASP A 125 -16.14 -0.02 -2.05
C ASP A 125 -14.79 -0.06 -1.30
N GLY A 126 -14.45 1.00 -0.58
CA GLY A 126 -13.26 1.05 0.28
C GLY A 126 -12.10 1.91 -0.23
N GLY A 127 -12.36 2.88 -1.09
CA GLY A 127 -11.35 3.83 -1.60
C GLY A 127 -10.59 4.61 -0.53
N GLU A 128 -11.11 4.70 0.71
CA GLU A 128 -10.45 5.36 1.84
C GLU A 128 -9.52 4.44 2.64
N ARG A 129 -9.47 3.13 2.34
CA ARG A 129 -8.71 2.15 3.14
C ARG A 129 -7.28 1.94 2.68
N PHE A 130 -7.03 2.10 1.38
CA PHE A 130 -5.70 1.94 0.80
C PHE A 130 -5.05 3.32 0.64
N GLY A 131 -3.81 3.46 1.11
CA GLY A 131 -3.08 4.73 1.09
C GLY A 131 -2.54 5.06 -0.31
N HIS A 132 -1.39 4.50 -0.65
CA HIS A 132 -0.75 4.69 -1.95
C HIS A 132 0.33 3.62 -2.19
N PHE A 133 0.70 3.47 -3.46
CA PHE A 133 2.00 2.92 -3.84
C PHE A 133 3.01 4.07 -3.93
N ALA A 134 4.26 3.79 -3.61
CA ALA A 134 5.35 4.73 -3.75
C ALA A 134 6.42 4.11 -4.66
N PHE A 135 6.92 4.91 -5.59
CA PHE A 135 7.99 4.57 -6.50
C PHE A 135 9.08 5.62 -6.32
N ASP A 136 10.33 5.17 -6.24
CA ASP A 136 11.49 6.04 -6.28
C ASP A 136 12.02 6.05 -7.71
N VAL A 137 12.34 7.25 -8.21
CA VAL A 137 12.83 7.47 -9.57
C VAL A 137 14.00 8.44 -9.51
N GLU A 138 14.95 8.31 -10.42
CA GLU A 138 16.15 9.16 -10.43
C GLU A 138 15.79 10.64 -10.67
N ASP A 139 14.87 10.91 -11.61
CA ASP A 139 14.39 12.26 -11.93
C ASP A 139 12.93 12.19 -12.44
N ILE A 140 12.02 12.85 -11.73
CA ILE A 140 10.59 12.88 -12.06
C ILE A 140 10.28 13.58 -13.38
N ASP A 141 11.07 14.59 -13.78
CA ASP A 141 10.82 15.41 -14.97
C ASP A 141 11.25 14.70 -16.26
N THR A 142 12.12 13.70 -16.16
CA THR A 142 12.58 12.91 -17.31
C THR A 142 11.90 11.55 -17.42
N THR A 143 11.28 11.08 -16.33
CA THR A 143 10.62 9.76 -16.29
C THR A 143 9.22 9.78 -16.94
N TYR A 144 8.54 10.95 -16.98
CA TYR A 144 7.16 11.12 -17.47
C TYR A 144 7.00 12.34 -18.38
#